data_AF-A0A538QCN3-F1
#
_entry.id   AF-A0A538QCN3-F1
#
_cell.length_a   1.000
_cell.length_b   1.000
_cell.length_c   1.000
_cell.angle_alpha   90.00
_cell.angle_beta   90.00
_cell.angle_gamma   90.00
#
_symmetry.space_group_name_H-M   'P 1'
#
loop_
_entity.id
_entity.type
_entity.pdbx_description
1 polymer ?
#
loop_
_entity_poly.entity_id
_entity_poly.type
_entity_poly.pdbx_seq_one_letter_code
_entity_poly.pdbx_strand_id
1 'polypeptide(L)'
;MVGLSFVGLVVAAAGCGASPKTVAQRRASVDFNCPDEQLRSEEISGGTVKVDGCGKSAVYTCLGGNFGNPYDARCTRESVPAQ
;
A
#
# COMPACT_ATOMS: atom_id res chain seq x y z
N MET A 1 -49.01 -9.29 2.56
CA MET A 1 -47.94 -9.56 1.57
C MET A 1 -48.05 -8.44 0.56
N VAL A 2 -47.21 -7.39 0.53
CA VAL A 2 -45.77 -7.37 0.28
C VAL A 2 -45.18 -6.12 0.96
N GLY A 3 -44.25 -6.29 1.89
CA GLY A 3 -43.47 -5.20 2.46
C GLY A 3 -42.26 -4.91 1.56
N LEU A 4 -42.31 -3.83 0.80
CA LEU A 4 -41.24 -3.36 -0.08
C LEU A 4 -40.15 -2.65 0.74
N SER A 5 -39.37 -3.42 1.50
CA SER A 5 -38.11 -2.94 2.08
C SER A 5 -37.01 -3.03 1.01
N PHE A 6 -36.93 -2.04 0.12
CA PHE A 6 -35.77 -1.82 -0.75
C PHE A 6 -34.77 -0.91 -0.03
N VAL A 7 -34.12 -1.43 1.01
CA VAL A 7 -32.95 -0.76 1.61
C VAL A 7 -31.75 -1.69 1.45
N GLY A 8 -30.77 -1.21 0.70
CA GLY A 8 -29.38 -1.59 0.88
C GLY A 8 -28.88 -2.66 -0.08
N LEU A 9 -28.41 -2.24 -1.26
CA LEU A 9 -27.29 -2.93 -1.90
C LEU A 9 -26.52 -2.01 -2.86
N VAL A 10 -25.86 -0.99 -2.33
CA VAL A 10 -24.73 -0.37 -3.02
C VAL A 10 -23.47 -0.86 -2.32
N VAL A 11 -23.06 -2.08 -2.67
CA VAL A 11 -21.76 -2.63 -2.25
C VAL A 11 -20.69 -1.84 -3.01
N ALA A 12 -20.09 -0.88 -2.33
CA ALA A 12 -18.91 -0.18 -2.79
C ALA A 12 -17.78 -1.20 -2.95
N ALA A 13 -17.51 -1.58 -4.20
CA ALA A 13 -16.30 -2.31 -4.57
C ALA A 13 -15.09 -1.36 -4.45
N ALA A 14 -14.67 -1.07 -3.22
CA ALA A 14 -13.42 -0.34 -2.97
C ALA A 14 -12.23 -1.31 -3.07
N GLY A 15 -11.72 -1.46 -4.29
CA GLY A 15 -10.32 -1.76 -4.63
C GLY A 15 -9.55 -2.79 -3.79
N CYS A 16 -9.74 -4.08 -4.06
CA CYS A 16 -8.72 -5.11 -3.78
C CYS A 16 -7.71 -5.19 -4.95
N GLY A 17 -6.91 -4.14 -5.13
CA GLY A 17 -5.74 -4.16 -6.02
C GLY A 17 -4.48 -4.02 -5.18
N ALA A 18 -3.73 -5.10 -4.99
CA ALA A 18 -2.44 -5.05 -4.29
C ALA A 18 -1.40 -4.35 -5.17
N SER A 19 -1.34 -3.02 -5.07
CA SER A 19 -0.33 -2.21 -5.76
C SER A 19 0.95 -2.13 -4.92
N PRO A 20 2.14 -2.00 -5.55
CA PRO A 20 3.41 -1.88 -4.82
C PRO A 20 3.40 -0.72 -3.81
N LYS A 21 2.69 0.37 -4.12
CA LYS A 21 2.46 1.49 -3.20
C LYS A 21 1.72 1.07 -1.93
N THR A 22 0.64 0.31 -2.08
CA THR A 22 -0.16 -0.18 -0.94
C THR A 22 0.65 -1.14 -0.06
N VAL A 23 1.47 -2.00 -0.67
CA VAL A 23 2.32 -2.94 0.07
C VAL A 23 3.43 -2.19 0.83
N ALA A 24 4.09 -1.22 0.18
CA ALA A 24 5.09 -0.36 0.82
C ALA A 24 4.47 0.45 1.97
N GLN A 25 3.28 1.02 1.78
CA GLN A 25 2.56 1.79 2.81
C GLN A 25 2.20 0.93 4.03
N ARG A 26 1.64 -0.28 3.83
CA ARG A 26 1.37 -1.21 4.95
C ARG A 26 2.64 -1.65 5.69
N ARG A 27 3.76 -1.80 4.97
CA ARG A 27 5.03 -2.12 5.61
C ARG A 27 5.51 -0.95 6.46
N ALA A 28 5.42 0.26 5.91
CA ALA A 28 5.76 1.49 6.60
C ALA A 28 4.87 1.77 7.82
N SER A 29 3.58 1.42 7.81
CA SER A 29 2.73 1.59 9.01
C SER A 29 3.19 0.76 10.18
N VAL A 30 3.65 -0.47 9.92
CA VAL A 30 4.27 -1.32 10.93
C VAL A 30 5.65 -0.79 11.34
N ASP A 31 6.53 -0.46 10.40
CA ASP A 31 7.89 0.03 10.69
C ASP A 31 7.88 1.37 11.45
N PHE A 32 6.93 2.25 11.13
CA PHE A 32 6.85 3.58 11.73
C PHE A 32 5.98 3.58 12.98
N ASN A 33 5.17 2.54 13.20
CA ASN A 33 4.08 2.46 14.17
C ASN A 33 3.11 3.64 13.98
N CYS A 34 2.65 3.80 12.74
CA CYS A 34 1.92 4.96 12.24
C CYS A 34 0.68 4.49 11.46
N PRO A 35 -0.50 5.11 11.64
CA PRO A 35 -1.69 4.73 10.87
C PRO A 35 -1.50 5.04 9.38
N ASP A 36 -2.05 4.19 8.51
CA ASP A 36 -1.86 4.29 7.05
C ASP A 36 -2.30 5.66 6.49
N GLU A 37 -3.31 6.27 7.12
CA GLU A 37 -3.86 7.60 6.78
C GLU A 37 -2.85 8.74 6.96
N GLN A 38 -1.87 8.56 7.85
CA GLN A 38 -0.79 9.53 8.11
C GLN A 38 0.48 9.21 7.32
N LEU A 39 0.44 8.18 6.48
CA LEU A 39 1.53 7.81 5.58
C LEU A 39 1.25 8.30 4.17
N ARG A 40 2.28 8.84 3.54
CA ARG A 40 2.27 9.26 2.15
C ARG A 40 3.28 8.44 1.38
N SER A 41 2.80 7.62 0.45
CA SER A 41 3.64 6.81 -0.42
C SER A 41 3.77 7.44 -1.81
N GLU A 42 4.98 7.64 -2.28
CA GLU A 42 5.31 8.14 -3.61
C GLU A 42 6.20 7.13 -4.34
N GLU A 43 5.85 6.77 -5.58
CA GLU A 43 6.69 5.89 -6.38
C GLU A 43 7.72 6.72 -7.11
N ILE A 44 9.00 6.44 -6.83
CA ILE A 44 10.13 7.17 -7.40
C ILE A 44 10.54 6.53 -8.73
N SER A 45 10.59 5.19 -8.80
CA SER A 45 11.03 4.48 -10.00
C SER A 45 10.68 3.00 -9.98
N GLY A 46 9.91 2.49 -10.94
CA GLY A 46 9.87 1.08 -11.35
C GLY A 46 9.67 0.00 -10.26
N GLY A 47 9.10 0.33 -9.10
CA GLY A 47 9.00 -0.56 -7.92
C GLY A 47 9.63 -0.01 -6.65
N THR A 48 10.38 1.08 -6.72
CA THR A 48 10.88 1.84 -5.59
C THR A 48 9.85 2.87 -5.14
N VAL A 49 9.39 2.74 -3.90
CA VAL A 49 8.37 3.57 -3.26
C VAL A 49 8.98 4.23 -2.02
N LYS A 50 8.99 5.55 -1.98
CA LYS A 50 9.28 6.31 -0.77
C LYS A 50 8.01 6.47 0.04
N VAL A 51 8.10 6.25 1.34
CA VAL A 51 7.00 6.46 2.28
C VAL A 51 7.45 7.42 3.38
N ASP A 52 6.65 8.46 3.57
CA ASP A 52 6.86 9.52 4.57
C ASP A 52 5.64 9.57 5.49
N GLY A 53 5.85 9.65 6.81
CA GLY A 53 4.76 9.84 7.77
C GLY A 53 5.18 9.66 9.22
N CYS A 54 4.40 10.23 10.14
CA CYS A 54 4.71 10.24 11.59
C CYS A 54 6.15 10.69 11.93
N GLY A 55 6.70 11.65 11.17
CA GLY A 55 8.06 12.17 11.35
C GLY A 55 9.17 11.21 10.91
N LYS A 56 8.84 10.14 10.18
CA LYS A 56 9.78 9.15 9.65
C LYS A 56 9.65 9.07 8.13
N SER A 57 10.76 8.73 7.49
CA SER A 57 10.85 8.54 6.04
C SER A 57 11.67 7.29 5.75
N ALA A 58 11.22 6.49 4.80
CA ALA A 58 11.96 5.32 4.34
C ALA A 58 11.66 5.04 2.86
N VAL A 59 12.63 4.44 2.19
CA VAL A 59 12.48 3.98 0.82
C VAL A 59 12.31 2.46 0.85
N TYR A 60 11.34 1.97 0.10
CA TYR A 60 11.02 0.56 -0.06
C TYR A 60 11.20 0.17 -1.51
N THR A 61 11.98 -0.87 -1.74
CA THR A 61 12.13 -1.45 -3.08
C THR A 61 11.27 -2.71 -3.13
N CYS A 62 10.23 -2.66 -3.97
CA CYS A 62 9.29 -3.74 -4.20
C CYS A 62 9.73 -4.55 -5.42
N LEU A 63 10.21 -5.76 -5.16
CA LEU A 63 10.56 -6.74 -6.18
C LEU A 63 9.38 -7.72 -6.32
N GLY A 64 8.96 -7.98 -7.56
CA GLY A 64 7.82 -8.86 -7.83
C GLY A 64 6.54 -8.09 -8.18
N GLY A 65 6.47 -7.64 -9.42
CA GLY A 65 5.23 -7.16 -10.05
C GLY A 65 5.17 -7.47 -11.53
N ASN A 66 6.06 -8.35 -12.02
CA ASN A 66 6.27 -8.56 -13.45
C ASN A 66 6.57 -10.04 -13.79
N PHE A 67 5.63 -10.91 -13.42
CA PHE A 67 5.37 -12.24 -14.04
C PHE A 67 3.90 -12.65 -13.75
N GLY A 68 2.94 -11.74 -13.95
CA GLY A 68 1.51 -12.05 -13.87
C GLY A 68 0.89 -12.23 -12.47
N ASN A 69 1.65 -12.16 -11.37
CA ASN A 69 1.11 -12.24 -10.01
C ASN A 69 1.37 -10.96 -9.20
N PRO A 70 0.34 -10.14 -8.91
CA PRO A 70 0.44 -8.96 -8.05
C PRO A 70 0.53 -9.31 -6.55
N TYR A 71 0.34 -10.57 -6.19
CA TYR A 71 0.36 -11.07 -4.81
C TYR A 71 1.77 -11.39 -4.29
N ASP A 72 2.78 -11.43 -5.16
CA ASP A 72 4.18 -11.69 -4.82
C ASP A 72 5.03 -10.42 -4.66
N ALA A 73 4.40 -9.24 -4.65
CA ALA A 73 5.08 -7.98 -4.41
C ALA A 73 5.71 -7.97 -3.01
N ARG A 74 7.01 -8.25 -2.95
CA ARG A 74 7.81 -8.19 -1.73
C ARG A 74 8.53 -6.85 -1.68
N CYS A 75 8.02 -5.96 -0.83
CA CYS A 75 8.68 -4.70 -0.53
C CYS A 75 9.67 -4.90 0.62
N THR A 76 10.94 -4.61 0.34
CA THR A 76 12.00 -4.61 1.35
C THR A 76 12.39 -3.17 1.62
N ARG A 77 12.58 -2.82 2.89
CA ARG A 77 13.11 -1.49 3.25
C ARG A 77 14.52 -1.41 2.70
N GLU A 78 14.76 -0.47 1.81
CA GLU A 78 16.12 -0.15 1.37
C GLU A 78 16.76 0.62 2.53
N SER A 79 17.61 -0.06 3.30
CA SER A 79 18.57 0.63 4.16
C SER A 79 19.53 1.32 3.21
N VAL A 80 19.21 2.56 2.82
CA VAL A 80 20.07 3.41 2.01
C VAL A 80 21.50 3.27 2.57
N PRO A 81 22.47 2.68 1.84
CA PRO A 81 23.85 2.81 2.25
C PRO A 81 24.14 4.30 2.20
N ALA A 82 24.54 4.87 3.35
CA ALA A 82 25.11 6.21 3.37
C ALA A 82 26.24 6.23 2.34
N GLN A 83 26.04 6.97 1.24
CA GLN A 83 27.11 7.38 0.35
C GLN A 83 27.57 8.76 0.78
#